data_AF-A0A7W6NYU3-F1
#
_entry.id   AF-A0A7W6NYU3-F1
#
_cell.length_a   1.000
_cell.length_b   1.000
_cell.length_c   1.000
_cell.angle_alpha   90.00
_cell.angle_beta   90.00
_cell.angle_gamma   90.00
#
_symmetry.space_group_name_H-M   'P 1'
#
loop_
_entity.id
_entity.type
_entity.pdbx_description
1 polymer ?
#
loop_
_entity_poly.entity_id
_entity_poly.type
_entity_poly.pdbx_seq_one_letter_code
_entity_poly.pdbx_strand_id
1 'polypeptide(L)'
;MIRSALVACTVAVALSGFTPVSAQEKPKKNGTPDPNEVICRKEAVLGSRLQTMKTCMTRAQWAEQRQLDRQNIERAQVGSCQRQGGC
;
A
#
# COMPACT_ATOMS: atom_id res chain seq x y z
N MET A 1 12.36 -29.96 -39.08
CA MET A 1 11.37 -29.77 -40.17
C MET A 1 10.17 -30.67 -39.85
N ILE A 2 8.94 -30.32 -40.29
CA ILE A 2 7.60 -30.77 -39.81
C ILE A 2 7.10 -29.84 -38.68
N ARG A 3 6.39 -28.71 -38.88
CA ARG A 3 5.20 -28.36 -39.69
C ARG A 3 3.95 -29.19 -39.36
N SER A 4 3.24 -28.81 -38.30
CA SER A 4 1.80 -29.06 -38.05
C SER A 4 1.38 -28.21 -36.86
N ALA A 5 0.21 -27.60 -36.74
CA ALA A 5 -0.80 -27.11 -37.65
C ALA A 5 -1.63 -26.17 -36.75
N LEU A 6 -2.00 -24.99 -37.28
CA LEU A 6 -2.90 -24.06 -36.62
C LEU A 6 -4.17 -24.77 -36.13
N VAL A 7 -4.46 -24.67 -34.83
CA VAL A 7 -5.84 -24.80 -34.33
C VAL A 7 -6.22 -23.42 -33.80
N ALA A 8 -6.67 -22.58 -34.73
CA ALA A 8 -7.32 -21.32 -34.44
C ALA A 8 -8.73 -21.61 -33.91
N CYS A 9 -8.89 -21.58 -32.59
CA CYS A 9 -10.22 -21.54 -31.99
C CYS A 9 -10.55 -20.06 -31.74
N THR A 10 -11.11 -19.41 -32.75
CA THR A 10 -11.68 -18.07 -32.65
C THR A 10 -12.92 -18.13 -31.76
N VAL A 11 -12.78 -17.82 -30.47
CA VAL A 11 -13.90 -17.55 -29.59
C VAL A 11 -14.40 -16.15 -29.91
N ALA A 12 -15.54 -16.07 -30.61
CA ALA A 12 -16.28 -14.82 -30.81
C ALA A 12 -16.85 -14.38 -29.46
N VAL A 13 -16.14 -13.47 -28.78
CA VAL A 13 -16.66 -12.78 -27.59
C VAL A 13 -17.61 -11.69 -28.06
N ALA A 14 -18.91 -11.89 -27.82
CA ALA A 14 -19.94 -10.89 -28.02
C ALA A 14 -19.66 -9.66 -27.13
N LEU A 15 -19.53 -8.51 -27.77
CA LEU A 15 -19.33 -7.20 -27.15
C LEU A 15 -20.61 -6.73 -26.45
N SER A 16 -20.81 -7.16 -25.21
CA SER A 16 -21.81 -6.56 -24.31
C SER A 16 -21.23 -5.30 -23.67
N GLY A 17 -21.64 -4.15 -24.20
CA GLY A 17 -21.61 -2.79 -23.61
C GLY A 17 -20.67 -2.54 -22.43
N PHE A 18 -19.41 -2.22 -22.72
CA PHE A 18 -18.60 -1.40 -21.81
C PHE A 18 -18.96 0.07 -22.04
N THR A 19 -19.86 0.62 -21.24
CA THR A 19 -19.94 2.08 -21.10
C THR A 19 -18.70 2.51 -20.29
N PRO A 20 -17.79 3.34 -20.84
CA PRO A 20 -16.73 3.89 -20.02
C PRO A 20 -17.40 4.79 -18.97
N VAL A 21 -17.41 4.32 -17.73
CA VAL A 21 -17.80 5.16 -16.59
C VAL A 21 -16.76 6.27 -16.54
N SER A 22 -17.17 7.47 -16.98
CA SER A 22 -16.29 8.63 -16.98
C SER A 22 -15.98 8.92 -15.51
N ALA A 23 -14.75 8.58 -15.11
CA ALA A 23 -14.26 8.82 -13.76
C ALA A 23 -14.33 10.34 -13.54
N GLN A 24 -15.30 10.76 -12.73
CA GLN A 24 -15.46 12.15 -12.35
C GLN A 24 -14.24 12.55 -11.50
N GLU A 25 -13.27 13.19 -12.15
CA GLU A 25 -12.04 13.63 -11.52
C GLU A 25 -12.38 14.74 -10.52
N LYS A 26 -12.43 14.37 -9.24
CA LYS A 26 -12.64 15.33 -8.15
C LYS A 26 -11.45 16.30 -8.15
N PRO A 27 -11.69 17.62 -8.09
CA PRO A 27 -10.62 18.60 -8.13
C PRO A 27 -9.66 18.34 -6.96
N LYS A 28 -8.41 17.96 -7.27
CA LYS A 28 -7.35 17.85 -6.27
C LYS A 28 -7.05 19.24 -5.76
N LYS A 29 -7.45 19.53 -4.52
CA LYS A 29 -7.00 20.73 -3.81
C LYS A 29 -5.49 20.63 -3.60
N ASN A 30 -4.73 21.31 -4.45
CA ASN A 30 -3.29 21.49 -4.35
C ASN A 30 -2.97 22.52 -3.26
N GLY A 31 -3.25 22.20 -2.00
CA GLY A 31 -2.84 22.98 -0.83
C GLY A 31 -1.90 22.16 0.03
N THR A 32 -0.88 22.79 0.62
CA THR A 32 -0.06 22.15 1.66
C THR A 32 -0.99 21.59 2.73
N PRO A 33 -0.96 20.29 3.01
CA PRO A 33 -1.89 19.69 3.96
C PRO A 33 -1.65 20.22 5.37
N ASP A 34 -2.71 20.64 6.07
CA ASP A 34 -2.61 21.25 7.41
C ASP A 34 -1.91 20.30 8.42
N PRO A 35 -0.89 20.75 9.17
CA PRO A 35 -0.17 19.90 10.12
C PRO A 35 -1.01 19.40 11.29
N ASN A 36 -2.04 20.14 11.68
CA ASN A 36 -2.93 19.86 12.82
C ASN A 36 -4.16 19.04 12.42
N GLU A 37 -4.33 18.73 11.14
CA GLU A 37 -5.41 17.86 10.68
C GLU A 37 -5.32 16.48 11.35
N VAL A 38 -6.40 16.08 12.03
CA VAL A 38 -6.50 14.78 12.69
C VAL A 38 -6.82 13.70 11.65
N ILE A 39 -5.93 12.73 11.53
CA ILE A 39 -6.05 11.60 10.61
C ILE A 39 -6.23 10.32 11.44
N CYS A 40 -7.37 9.67 11.27
CA CYS A 40 -7.65 8.37 11.86
C CYS A 40 -7.31 7.24 10.89
N ARG A 41 -6.43 6.33 11.29
CA ARG A 41 -6.11 5.09 10.56
C ARG A 41 -6.65 3.88 11.30
N LYS A 42 -7.10 2.87 10.55
CA LYS A 42 -7.46 1.55 11.08
C LYS A 42 -6.26 0.62 10.89
N GLU A 43 -5.79 0.03 11.97
CA GLU A 43 -4.64 -0.87 12.01
C GLU A 43 -5.12 -2.25 12.45
N ALA A 44 -4.65 -3.28 11.74
CA ALA A 44 -4.91 -4.65 12.14
C ALA A 44 -4.03 -5.01 13.33
N VAL A 45 -4.61 -5.65 14.35
CA VAL A 45 -3.84 -6.10 15.51
C VAL A 45 -3.18 -7.43 15.14
N LEU A 46 -1.84 -7.48 15.17
CA LEU A 46 -1.09 -8.70 14.91
C LEU A 46 -1.52 -9.78 15.91
N GLY A 47 -1.84 -10.98 15.40
CA GLY A 47 -2.34 -12.10 16.21
C GLY A 47 -3.87 -12.17 16.38
N SER A 48 -4.63 -11.19 15.88
CA SER A 48 -6.09 -11.25 15.84
C SER A 48 -6.60 -11.09 14.41
N ARG A 49 -7.46 -12.02 13.96
CA ARG A 49 -8.07 -11.98 12.62
C ARG A 49 -9.33 -11.10 12.55
N LEU A 50 -9.87 -10.70 13.71
CA LEU A 50 -11.12 -9.94 13.82
C LEU A 50 -10.94 -8.56 14.44
N GLN A 51 -9.92 -8.38 15.27
CA GLN A 51 -9.72 -7.13 15.98
C GLN A 51 -9.03 -6.09 15.09
N THR A 52 -9.66 -4.92 15.00
CA THR A 52 -9.08 -3.74 14.36
C THR A 52 -9.00 -2.62 15.37
N MET A 53 -7.86 -1.94 15.42
CA MET A 53 -7.63 -0.77 16.27
C MET A 53 -7.74 0.48 15.40
N LYS A 54 -8.35 1.54 15.94
CA LYS A 54 -8.42 2.85 15.27
C LYS A 54 -7.53 3.83 16.01
N THR A 55 -6.49 4.31 15.35
CA THR A 55 -5.55 5.29 15.89
C THR A 55 -5.79 6.62 15.22
N CYS A 56 -6.13 7.65 15.99
CA CYS A 56 -6.35 9.01 15.51
C CYS A 56 -5.24 9.92 16.04
N MET A 57 -4.46 10.50 15.13
CA MET A 57 -3.36 11.40 15.46
C MET A 57 -3.31 12.54 14.45
N THR A 58 -2.68 13.67 14.80
CA THR A 58 -2.49 14.76 13.84
C THR A 58 -1.51 14.36 12.74
N ARG A 59 -1.56 15.06 11.60
CA ARG A 59 -0.60 14.84 10.51
C ARG A 59 0.85 15.03 10.99
N ALA A 60 1.11 16.02 11.84
CA ALA A 60 2.42 16.25 12.44
C ALA A 60 2.88 15.06 13.30
N GLN A 61 2.02 14.56 14.19
CA GLN A 61 2.34 13.41 15.04
C GLN A 61 2.57 12.14 14.21
N TRP A 62 1.83 11.93 13.12
CA TRP A 62 2.07 10.81 12.22
C TRP A 62 3.41 10.90 11.48
N ALA A 63 3.87 12.11 11.17
CA ALA A 63 5.18 12.32 10.55
C ALA A 63 6.31 12.02 11.54
N GLU A 64 6.18 12.50 12.78
CA GLU A 64 7.10 12.22 13.88
C GLU A 64 7.20 10.71 14.16
N GLN A 65 6.05 10.02 14.33
CA GLN A 65 6.03 8.58 14.56
C GLN A 65 6.78 7.83 13.45
N ARG A 66 6.54 8.17 12.18
CA ARG A 66 7.25 7.54 11.06
C ARG A 66 8.76 7.77 11.09
N GLN A 67 9.20 8.94 11.56
CA GLN A 67 10.61 9.25 11.70
C GLN A 67 11.25 8.44 12.83
N LEU A 68 10.55 8.29 13.96
CA LEU A 68 11.00 7.47 15.09
C LEU A 68 11.07 5.99 14.72
N ASP A 69 10.04 5.46 14.04
CA ASP A 69 10.00 4.08 13.57
C ASP A 69 11.18 3.79 12.63
N ARG A 70 11.49 4.69 11.71
CA ARG A 70 12.65 4.57 10.82
C ARG A 70 13.95 4.49 11.62
N GLN A 71 14.17 5.42 12.55
CA GLN A 71 15.39 5.42 13.37
C GLN A 71 15.54 4.14 14.18
N ASN A 72 14.43 3.60 14.70
CA ASN A 72 14.43 2.35 15.44
C ASN A 72 14.80 1.16 14.54
N ILE A 73 14.25 1.11 13.33
CA ILE A 73 14.59 0.08 12.33
C ILE A 73 16.07 0.19 11.94
N GLU A 74 16.54 1.38 11.59
CA GLU A 74 17.93 1.63 11.21
C GLU A 74 18.89 1.20 12.33
N ARG A 75 18.60 1.57 13.58
CA ARG A 75 19.39 1.14 14.75
C ARG A 75 19.42 -0.37 14.91
N ALA A 76 18.28 -1.05 14.74
CA ALA A 76 18.19 -2.50 14.82
C ALA A 76 18.99 -3.20 13.71
N GLN A 77 19.02 -2.61 12.51
CA GLN A 77 19.73 -3.16 11.35
C GLN A 77 21.24 -2.92 11.42
N VAL A 78 21.69 -1.75 11.88
CA VAL A 78 23.13 -1.41 11.97
C VAL A 78 23.83 -2.19 13.10
N GLY A 79 23.10 -2.60 14.15
CA GLY A 79 23.65 -3.33 15.29
C GLY A 79 23.68 -4.86 15.15
N SER A 80 23.17 -5.44 14.06
CA SER A 80 22.93 -6.89 13.97
C SER A 80 24.08 -7.73 13.41
N CYS A 81 25.33 -7.23 13.39
CA CYS A 81 26.49 -8.14 13.37
C CYS A 81 26.54 -8.86 14.73
N GLN A 82 25.71 -9.90 14.84
CA GLN A 82 25.67 -10.81 15.96
C GLN A 82 27.07 -11.45 16.07
N ARG A 83 27.77 -11.16 17.17
CA ARG A 83 29.14 -11.64 17.47
C ARG A 83 29.33 -13.17 17.32
N GLN A 84 28.26 -13.96 17.16
CA GLN A 84 28.29 -15.41 17.00
C GLN A 84 27.72 -15.94 15.66
N GLY A 85 27.30 -15.07 14.74
CA GLY A 85 26.57 -15.48 13.51
C GLY A 85 27.11 -14.96 12.19
N GLY A 86 28.08 -14.04 12.21
CA GLY A 86 28.68 -13.47 11.00
C GLY A 86 28.04 -12.15 10.52
N CYS A 87 28.83 -11.45 9.72
CA CYS A 87 28.45 -10.37 8.81
C CYS A 87 28.66 -10.91 7.38
#